data_AF-A0A836RW68-F1
#
_entry.id   AF-A0A836RW68-F1
#
_cell.length_a   1.000
_cell.length_b   1.000
_cell.length_c   1.000
_cell.angle_alpha   90.00
_cell.angle_beta   90.00
_cell.angle_gamma   90.00
#
_symmetry.space_group_name_H-M   'P 1'
#
loop_
_entity.id
_entity.type
_entity.pdbx_description
1 polymer ?
#
loop_
_entity_poly.entity_id
_entity_poly.type
_entity_poly.pdbx_seq_one_letter_code
_entity_poly.pdbx_strand_id
1 'polypeptide(L)' 'MAKKEIGKIKLQIPAGQAKPSPPVGPALGQHGVNIMEFC' A
#
# COMPACT_ATOMS: atom_id res chain seq x y z
N MET A 1 -4.10 24.42 4.33
CA MET A 1 -2.69 23.98 4.32
C MET A 1 -2.59 22.69 3.53
N ALA A 2 -1.73 22.62 2.50
CA ALA A 2 -1.55 21.39 1.73
C ALA A 2 -0.78 20.36 2.57
N LYS A 3 -1.26 19.10 2.60
CA LYS A 3 -0.54 18.01 3.29
C LYS A 3 0.75 17.72 2.53
N LYS A 4 1.87 17.62 3.26
CA LYS A 4 3.16 17.19 2.68
C LYS A 4 3.05 15.73 2.23
N GLU A 5 3.61 15.42 1.07
CA GLU A 5 3.74 14.04 0.59
C GLU A 5 4.67 13.27 1.54
N ILE A 6 4.17 12.15 2.08
CA ILE A 6 4.90 11.30 3.04
C ILE A 6 5.60 10.12 2.37
N GLY A 7 5.36 9.89 1.08
CA GLY A 7 5.96 8.82 0.30
C GLY A 7 5.14 8.45 -0.93
N LYS A 8 5.78 7.77 -1.88
CA LYS A 8 5.15 7.30 -3.12
C LYS A 8 5.43 5.81 -3.31
N ILE A 9 4.37 5.03 -3.47
CA ILE A 9 4.44 3.58 -3.66
C ILE A 9 3.92 3.25 -5.07
N LYS A 10 4.64 2.41 -5.81
CA LYS A 10 4.19 1.89 -7.10
C LYS A 10 4.11 0.36 -7.00
N LEU A 11 2.90 -0.16 -7.04
CA LEU A 11 2.61 -1.60 -7.03
C LEU A 11 1.89 -1.97 -8.30
N GLN A 12 2.26 -3.12 -8.87
CA GLN A 12 1.52 -3.76 -9.96
C GLN A 12 0.88 -5.01 -9.38
N ILE A 13 -0.45 -5.04 -9.32
CA ILE A 13 -1.22 -6.10 -8.69
C ILE A 13 -2.32 -6.52 -9.66
N PRO A 14 -2.48 -7.81 -9.95
CA PRO A 14 -3.63 -8.30 -10.69
C PRO A 14 -4.94 -8.00 -9.95
N ALA A 15 -6.04 -7.83 -10.69
CA ALA A 15 -7.35 -7.61 -10.09
C ALA A 15 -7.70 -8.76 -9.12
N GLY A 16 -8.18 -8.40 -7.92
CA GLY A 16 -8.54 -9.36 -6.87
C GLY A 16 -7.37 -10.04 -6.15
N GLN A 17 -6.13 -9.64 -6.41
CA GLN A 17 -4.93 -10.19 -5.74
C GLN A 17 -4.26 -9.20 -4.76
N ALA A 18 -4.97 -8.15 -4.35
CA ALA A 18 -4.52 -7.30 -3.25
C ALA A 18 -4.66 -8.12 -1.95
N LYS A 19 -3.52 -8.56 -1.38
CA LYS A 19 -3.49 -9.40 -0.18
C LYS A 19 -2.34 -8.98 0.74
N PRO A 20 -2.36 -9.29 2.05
CA PRO A 20 -1.30 -8.90 2.98
C PRO A 20 0.08 -9.51 2.70
N SER A 21 0.19 -10.46 1.77
CA SER A 21 1.47 -11.02 1.34
C SER A 21 2.30 -10.02 0.50
N PRO A 22 3.61 -10.25 0.30
CA PRO A 22 4.39 -9.50 -0.66
C PRO A 22 3.73 -9.51 -2.05
N PRO A 23 3.74 -8.38 -2.80
CA PRO A 23 4.44 -7.11 -2.51
C PRO A 23 3.65 -6.08 -1.69
N VAL A 24 2.35 -6.31 -1.43
CA VAL A 24 1.43 -5.30 -0.87
C VAL A 24 1.65 -5.05 0.62
N GLY A 25 1.69 -6.11 1.43
CA GLY A 25 1.83 -5.98 2.88
C GLY A 25 3.09 -5.23 3.31
N PRO A 26 4.29 -5.61 2.82
CA PRO A 26 5.52 -4.88 3.11
C PRO A 26 5.48 -3.43 2.62
N ALA A 27 4.99 -3.18 1.39
CA ALA A 27 4.99 -1.84 0.82
C ALA A 27 4.04 -0.89 1.55
N LEU A 28 2.84 -1.34 1.92
CA LEU A 28 1.88 -0.50 2.66
C LEU A 28 2.26 -0.37 4.14
N GLY A 29 2.70 -1.46 4.76
CA GLY A 29 3.09 -1.49 6.17
C GLY A 29 4.27 -0.57 6.48
N GLN A 30 5.25 -0.47 5.59
CA GLN A 30 6.39 0.46 5.72
C GLN A 30 5.94 1.93 5.75
N HIS A 31 4.81 2.26 5.14
CA HIS A 31 4.25 3.60 5.09
C HIS A 31 3.09 3.81 6.07
N GLY A 32 2.84 2.84 6.96
CA GLY A 32 1.76 2.90 7.95
C GLY A 32 0.36 2.90 7.33
N VAL A 33 0.22 2.41 6.09
CA VAL A 33 -1.08 2.31 5.41
C VAL A 33 -1.78 1.03 5.86
N ASN A 34 -3.07 1.12 6.13
CA ASN A 34 -3.88 -0.01 6.53
C ASN A 34 -4.02 -1.01 5.37
N ILE A 35 -3.46 -2.21 5.55
CA ILE A 35 -3.44 -3.26 4.54
C ILE A 35 -4.84 -3.82 4.29
N MET A 36 -5.68 -3.93 5.33
CA MET A 36 -7.03 -4.49 5.19
C MET A 36 -7.98 -3.58 4.39
N GLU A 37 -7.76 -2.26 4.41
CA GLU A 37 -8.55 -1.33 3.60
C GLU A 37 -8.10 -1.31 2.13
N PHE A 38 -6.90 -1.83 1.84
CA PHE A 38 -6.34 -1.88 0.50
C PHE A 38 -6.59 -3.23 -0.22
N CYS A 39 -6.74 -4.32 0.53
CA CYS A 39 -7.02 -5.66 0.00
C CYS A 39 -8.49 -5.79 -0.41
#